data_AF-T1FLS4-F1
#
_entry.id   AF-T1FLS4-F1
#
_cell.length_a   1.000
_cell.length_b   1.000
_cell.length_c   1.000
_cell.angle_alpha   90.00
_cell.angle_beta   90.00
_cell.angle_gamma   90.00
#
_symmetry.space_group_name_H-M   'P 1'
#
loop_
_entity.id
_entity.type
_entity.pdbx_description
1 polymer ?
#
loop_
_entity_poly.entity_id
_entity_poly.type
_entity_poly.pdbx_seq_one_letter_code
_entity_poly.pdbx_strand_id
1 'polypeptide(L)'
;MWRVTNGDVVALESPSQKHWIAPCLNRSVDRWLQLNGSTFDKARIMAVKSELGSAWLRALPITSCGTRLDDSCVRVSLGLRLGAQIVTEYECACGASVDELGYHSLSCHLGPGRQARHTAVNEYLVRCFQKAGIPVIKKPMGLIEEGAFRPDGYTITPWAQGRSLAWDVTLPHTMADRYIGYTSVEAGTAALKASDFKNEKYVSLNNLSKIFQPICIE
;
A
#
# COMPACT_ATOMS: atom_id res chain seq x y z
N MET A 1 -9.86 1.70 -45.52
CA MET A 1 -11.02 1.93 -44.62
C MET A 1 -10.99 0.84 -43.55
N TRP A 2 -10.53 1.16 -42.35
CA TRP A 2 -10.46 0.20 -41.25
C TRP A 2 -11.85 0.02 -40.64
N ARG A 3 -12.48 -1.14 -40.82
CA ARG A 3 -13.72 -1.50 -40.13
C ARG A 3 -13.37 -2.18 -38.81
N VAL A 4 -13.90 -1.67 -37.71
CA VAL A 4 -13.87 -2.32 -36.40
C VAL A 4 -14.81 -3.53 -36.48
N THR A 5 -14.27 -4.74 -36.32
CA THR A 5 -15.06 -5.98 -36.39
C THR A 5 -15.89 -6.25 -35.13
N ASN A 6 -15.69 -5.48 -34.05
CA ASN A 6 -16.53 -5.49 -32.84
C ASN A 6 -16.43 -4.15 -32.07
N GLY A 7 -17.40 -3.25 -32.21
CA GLY A 7 -17.49 -1.99 -31.45
C GLY A 7 -18.35 -0.91 -32.11
N ASP A 8 -18.87 0.02 -31.32
CA ASP A 8 -19.68 1.16 -31.79
C ASP A 8 -18.88 2.07 -32.73
N VAL A 9 -19.58 2.71 -33.68
CA VAL A 9 -18.99 3.63 -34.67
C VAL A 9 -18.44 4.86 -33.93
N VAL A 10 -17.12 4.91 -33.76
CA VAL A 10 -16.45 6.08 -33.17
C VAL A 10 -16.30 7.15 -34.25
N ALA A 11 -17.00 8.29 -34.09
CA ALA A 11 -16.89 9.43 -34.99
C ALA A 11 -15.46 10.00 -34.99
N LEU A 12 -14.95 10.35 -36.17
CA LEU A 12 -13.56 10.76 -36.43
C LEU A 12 -13.26 12.23 -36.09
N GLU A 13 -14.12 12.90 -35.32
CA GLU A 13 -13.90 14.30 -34.97
C GLU A 13 -13.04 14.39 -33.71
N SER A 14 -11.77 14.79 -33.90
CA SER A 14 -10.70 14.91 -32.87
C SER A 14 -10.22 13.58 -32.27
N PRO A 15 -9.50 12.76 -33.06
CA PRO A 15 -9.07 11.45 -32.61
C PRO A 15 -7.99 11.56 -31.53
N SER A 16 -8.32 11.11 -30.31
CA SER A 16 -7.33 10.79 -29.29
C SER A 16 -7.42 9.30 -28.96
N GLN A 17 -6.28 8.68 -28.65
CA GLN A 17 -6.25 7.29 -28.20
C GLN A 17 -7.25 7.04 -27.06
N LYS A 18 -7.39 8.00 -26.14
CA LYS A 18 -8.36 7.98 -25.05
C LYS A 18 -9.80 7.80 -25.53
N HIS A 19 -10.20 8.52 -26.59
CA HIS A 19 -11.55 8.44 -27.15
C HIS A 19 -11.80 7.08 -27.80
N TRP A 20 -10.82 6.53 -28.53
CA TRP A 20 -10.92 5.24 -29.20
C TRP A 20 -11.03 4.05 -28.24
N ILE A 21 -10.30 4.10 -27.11
CA ILE A 21 -10.32 3.00 -26.13
C ILE A 21 -11.46 3.11 -25.13
N ALA A 22 -12.15 4.26 -25.04
CA ALA A 22 -13.18 4.51 -24.03
C ALA A 22 -14.31 3.47 -24.03
N PRO A 23 -14.88 3.02 -25.18
CA PRO A 23 -15.92 1.99 -25.17
C PRO A 23 -15.42 0.64 -24.61
N CYS A 24 -14.19 0.25 -24.95
CA CYS A 24 -13.55 -0.97 -24.45
C CYS A 24 -13.24 -0.87 -22.95
N LEU A 25 -12.79 0.29 -22.49
CA LEU A 25 -12.54 0.56 -21.07
C LEU A 25 -13.84 0.51 -20.27
N ASN A 26 -14.90 1.19 -20.73
CA ASN A 26 -16.20 1.21 -20.04
C ASN A 26 -16.76 -0.21 -19.90
N ARG A 27 -16.76 -1.00 -20.99
CA ARG A 27 -17.18 -2.40 -20.94
C ARG A 27 -16.35 -3.23 -19.96
N SER A 28 -15.05 -2.98 -19.89
CA SER A 28 -14.16 -3.65 -18.94
C SER A 28 -14.52 -3.26 -17.50
N VAL A 29 -14.73 -1.97 -17.24
CA VAL A 29 -15.13 -1.44 -15.92
C VAL A 29 -16.47 -2.03 -15.48
N ASP A 30 -17.46 -2.10 -16.37
CA ASP A 30 -18.77 -2.68 -16.08
C ASP A 30 -18.67 -4.16 -15.73
N ARG A 31 -17.87 -4.93 -16.50
CA ARG A 31 -17.59 -6.32 -16.19
C ARG A 31 -16.90 -6.47 -14.83
N TRP A 32 -15.93 -5.60 -14.53
CA TRP A 32 -15.23 -5.57 -13.24
C TRP A 32 -16.18 -5.28 -12.06
N LEU A 33 -17.14 -4.37 -12.26
CA LEU A 33 -18.17 -4.05 -11.27
C LEU A 33 -19.16 -5.20 -11.08
N GLN A 34 -19.48 -5.95 -12.13
CA GLN A 34 -20.36 -7.13 -12.04
C GLN A 34 -19.71 -8.31 -11.32
N LEU A 35 -18.38 -8.45 -11.41
CA LEU A 35 -17.60 -9.47 -10.69
C LEU A 35 -17.43 -9.15 -9.18
N ASN A 36 -18.06 -8.08 -8.69
CA ASN A 36 -17.97 -7.61 -7.31
C ASN A 36 -18.90 -8.36 -6.34
N GLY A 37 -18.84 -9.70 -6.34
CA GLY A 37 -19.77 -10.55 -5.60
C GLY A 37 -19.39 -10.72 -4.12
N SER A 38 -18.10 -10.87 -3.82
CA SER A 38 -17.61 -11.15 -2.47
C SER A 38 -17.16 -9.88 -1.73
N THR A 39 -17.06 -9.96 -0.39
CA THR A 39 -16.41 -8.90 0.41
C THR A 39 -14.96 -8.69 0.00
N PHE A 40 -14.31 -9.76 -0.46
CA PHE A 40 -12.97 -9.75 -1.04
C PHE A 40 -12.91 -8.92 -2.33
N ASP A 41 -13.80 -9.16 -3.29
CA ASP A 41 -13.80 -8.38 -4.53
C ASP A 41 -14.10 -6.90 -4.27
N LYS A 42 -14.98 -6.61 -3.31
CA LYS A 42 -15.35 -5.25 -2.90
C LYS A 42 -14.16 -4.48 -2.38
N ALA A 43 -13.46 -5.03 -1.38
CA ALA A 43 -12.30 -4.38 -0.79
C ALA A 43 -11.16 -4.19 -1.81
N ARG A 44 -10.92 -5.16 -2.70
CA ARG A 44 -9.91 -5.04 -3.76
C ARG A 44 -10.26 -3.91 -4.73
N ILE A 45 -11.48 -3.88 -5.24
CA ILE A 45 -11.92 -2.87 -6.22
C ILE A 45 -11.87 -1.47 -5.61
N MET A 46 -12.26 -1.32 -4.35
CA MET A 46 -12.20 -0.02 -3.68
C MET A 46 -10.76 0.46 -3.45
N ALA A 47 -9.84 -0.43 -3.05
CA ALA A 47 -8.43 -0.08 -2.95
C ALA A 47 -7.88 0.40 -4.30
N VAL A 48 -8.22 -0.27 -5.40
CA VAL A 48 -7.79 0.13 -6.76
C VAL A 48 -8.37 1.48 -7.18
N LYS A 49 -9.63 1.75 -6.82
CA LYS A 49 -10.35 3.00 -7.10
C LYS A 49 -9.93 4.17 -6.22
N SER A 50 -9.22 3.91 -5.12
CA SER A 50 -8.73 4.98 -4.25
C SER A 50 -7.83 5.95 -5.02
N GLU A 51 -7.80 7.21 -4.58
CA GLU A 51 -7.06 8.29 -5.24
C GLU A 51 -5.60 7.92 -5.53
N LEU A 52 -4.95 7.20 -4.60
CA LEU A 52 -3.54 6.81 -4.68
C LEU A 52 -3.31 5.35 -5.10
N GLY A 53 -4.34 4.50 -5.17
CA GLY A 53 -4.21 3.06 -5.39
C GLY A 53 -3.52 2.67 -6.71
N SER A 54 -3.60 3.56 -7.69
CA SER A 54 -2.99 3.42 -9.02
C SER A 54 -1.98 4.52 -9.35
N ALA A 55 -1.58 5.35 -8.38
CA ALA A 55 -0.64 6.45 -8.61
C ALA A 55 0.75 5.97 -9.06
N TRP A 56 1.15 4.77 -8.64
CA TRP A 56 2.42 4.14 -9.02
C TRP A 56 2.55 3.90 -10.53
N LEU A 57 1.45 3.71 -11.27
CA LEU A 57 1.47 3.57 -12.74
C LEU A 57 1.89 4.87 -13.45
N ARG A 58 1.78 6.01 -12.75
CA ARG A 58 2.18 7.34 -13.24
C ARG A 58 3.53 7.77 -12.68
N ALA A 59 4.13 6.97 -11.80
CA ALA A 59 5.43 7.29 -11.21
C ALA A 59 6.54 7.01 -12.22
N LEU A 60 7.51 7.92 -12.32
CA LEU A 60 8.70 7.71 -13.14
C LEU A 60 9.59 6.64 -12.49
N PRO A 61 10.01 5.60 -13.23
CA PRO A 61 10.94 4.60 -12.70
C PRO A 61 12.35 5.19 -12.59
N ILE A 62 12.87 5.33 -11.37
CA ILE A 62 14.21 5.91 -11.13
C ILE A 62 15.12 4.85 -10.51
N THR A 63 15.98 4.24 -11.34
CA THR A 63 16.93 3.20 -10.91
C THR A 63 17.90 3.71 -9.86
N SER A 64 18.42 4.93 -10.01
CA SER A 64 19.41 5.52 -9.09
C SER A 64 18.84 5.77 -7.68
N CYS A 65 17.53 5.89 -7.54
CA CYS A 65 16.84 6.05 -6.26
C CYS A 65 16.33 4.71 -5.70
N GLY A 66 16.49 3.61 -6.44
CA GLY A 66 15.97 2.29 -6.07
C GLY A 66 14.44 2.19 -6.09
N THR A 67 13.76 3.06 -6.86
CA THR A 67 12.28 3.09 -6.95
C THR A 67 11.75 2.49 -8.25
N ARG A 68 12.64 2.01 -9.13
CA ARG A 68 12.25 1.32 -10.36
C ARG A 68 11.70 -0.07 -10.04
N LEU A 69 10.48 -0.33 -10.49
CA LEU A 69 9.90 -1.68 -10.50
C LEU A 69 10.40 -2.42 -11.75
N ASP A 70 10.82 -3.68 -11.59
CA ASP A 70 11.08 -4.57 -12.71
C ASP A 70 9.77 -5.17 -13.27
N ASP A 71 9.86 -5.83 -14.42
CA ASP A 71 8.71 -6.40 -15.13
C ASP A 71 7.93 -7.41 -14.28
N SER A 72 8.61 -8.16 -13.40
CA SER A 72 7.95 -9.09 -12.50
C SER A 72 7.22 -8.37 -11.37
N CYS A 73 7.81 -7.34 -10.78
CA CYS A 73 7.13 -6.47 -9.82
C CYS A 73 5.88 -5.82 -10.42
N VAL A 74 5.97 -5.32 -11.66
CA VAL A 74 4.82 -4.73 -12.37
C VAL A 74 3.74 -5.80 -12.62
N ARG A 75 4.12 -6.97 -13.14
CA ARG A 75 3.19 -8.08 -13.40
C ARG A 75 2.45 -8.52 -12.13
N VAL A 76 3.17 -8.77 -11.04
CA VAL A 76 2.58 -9.18 -9.75
C VAL A 76 1.71 -8.07 -9.18
N SER A 77 2.17 -6.81 -9.23
CA SER A 77 1.41 -5.66 -8.72
C SER A 77 0.11 -5.40 -9.48
N LEU A 78 0.11 -5.64 -10.80
CA LEU A 78 -1.09 -5.61 -11.63
C LEU A 78 -2.00 -6.80 -11.36
N GLY A 79 -1.45 -8.02 -11.29
CA GLY A 79 -2.21 -9.23 -11.00
C GLY A 79 -2.97 -9.16 -9.68
N LEU A 80 -2.32 -8.67 -8.61
CA LEU A 80 -2.94 -8.42 -7.31
C LEU A 80 -4.03 -7.33 -7.35
N ARG A 81 -4.00 -6.39 -8.28
CA ARG A 81 -5.05 -5.36 -8.40
C ARG A 81 -6.21 -5.82 -9.28
N LEU A 82 -5.87 -6.57 -10.32
CA LEU A 82 -6.77 -7.15 -11.30
C LEU A 82 -7.24 -8.56 -10.90
N GLY A 83 -7.10 -8.98 -9.64
CA GLY A 83 -7.55 -10.30 -9.17
C GLY A 83 -7.17 -11.47 -10.09
N ALA A 84 -5.99 -11.41 -10.71
CA ALA A 84 -5.53 -12.41 -11.64
C ALA A 84 -4.66 -13.44 -10.91
N GLN A 85 -4.63 -14.66 -11.42
CA GLN A 85 -3.71 -15.69 -10.96
C GLN A 85 -2.26 -15.20 -11.10
N ILE A 86 -1.53 -15.15 -9.99
CA ILE A 86 -0.12 -14.74 -9.94
C ILE A 86 0.81 -15.87 -9.53
N VAL A 87 0.28 -16.88 -8.85
CA VAL A 87 1.02 -18.03 -8.34
C VAL A 87 0.22 -19.30 -8.59
N THR A 88 0.91 -20.44 -8.60
CA THR A 88 0.26 -21.74 -8.44
C THR A 88 0.04 -21.98 -6.95
N GLU A 89 -1.04 -22.65 -6.58
CA GLU A 89 -1.35 -22.96 -5.19
C GLU A 89 -0.19 -23.71 -4.51
N TYR A 90 0.14 -23.30 -3.27
CA TYR A 90 1.24 -23.89 -2.51
C TYR A 90 1.04 -23.71 -1.00
N GLU A 91 1.78 -24.49 -0.21
CA GLU A 91 1.81 -24.33 1.26
C GLU A 91 2.89 -23.32 1.67
N CYS A 92 2.49 -22.28 2.40
CA CYS A 92 3.44 -21.31 2.95
C CYS A 92 4.23 -21.93 4.12
N ALA A 93 5.43 -21.42 4.39
CA ALA A 93 6.23 -21.81 5.56
C ALA A 93 5.52 -21.59 6.92
N CYS A 94 4.43 -20.83 6.97
CA CYS A 94 3.57 -20.71 8.15
C CYS A 94 2.48 -21.79 8.26
N GLY A 95 2.42 -22.74 7.32
CA GLY A 95 1.42 -23.80 7.25
C GLY A 95 0.10 -23.40 6.58
N ALA A 96 -0.04 -22.16 6.11
CA ALA A 96 -1.24 -21.72 5.41
C ALA A 96 -1.21 -22.15 3.94
N SER A 97 -2.35 -22.64 3.43
CA SER A 97 -2.55 -22.84 1.99
C SER A 97 -2.69 -21.48 1.31
N VAL A 98 -1.87 -21.22 0.30
CA VAL A 98 -1.90 -20.02 -0.52
C VAL A 98 -2.63 -20.32 -1.81
N ASP A 99 -3.68 -19.57 -2.09
CA ASP A 99 -4.46 -19.67 -3.31
C ASP A 99 -3.71 -19.10 -4.53
N GLU A 100 -4.30 -19.27 -5.70
CA GLU A 100 -3.75 -18.78 -6.98
C GLU A 100 -3.57 -17.25 -7.04
N LEU A 101 -4.27 -16.51 -6.18
CA LEU A 101 -4.23 -15.06 -6.11
C LEU A 101 -3.09 -14.55 -5.23
N GLY A 102 -2.52 -15.38 -4.36
CA GLY A 102 -1.24 -15.12 -3.68
C GLY A 102 -1.22 -13.98 -2.66
N TYR A 103 -2.38 -13.48 -2.21
CA TYR A 103 -2.48 -12.36 -1.25
C TYR A 103 -1.92 -12.66 0.13
N HIS A 104 -1.88 -13.94 0.52
CA HIS A 104 -1.30 -14.39 1.79
C HIS A 104 0.12 -13.83 2.01
N SER A 105 0.92 -13.73 0.94
CA SER A 105 2.29 -13.19 0.97
C SER A 105 2.37 -11.75 1.51
N LEU A 106 1.28 -10.98 1.46
CA LEU A 106 1.19 -9.59 1.91
C LEU A 106 0.87 -9.46 3.40
N SER A 107 0.25 -10.46 4.02
CA SER A 107 -0.16 -10.44 5.43
C SER A 107 0.63 -11.41 6.31
N CYS A 108 1.26 -12.42 5.71
CA CYS A 108 2.00 -13.45 6.42
C CYS A 108 3.11 -12.86 7.31
N HIS A 109 3.18 -13.32 8.56
CA HIS A 109 4.16 -12.88 9.53
C HIS A 109 5.53 -13.57 9.37
N LEU A 110 5.57 -14.79 8.82
CA LEU A 110 6.80 -15.51 8.48
C LEU A 110 7.28 -15.21 7.05
N GLY A 111 6.43 -14.59 6.23
CA GLY A 111 6.75 -14.27 4.85
C GLY A 111 7.78 -13.12 4.75
N PRO A 112 8.76 -13.20 3.84
CA PRO A 112 9.78 -12.15 3.69
C PRO A 112 9.18 -10.83 3.18
N GLY A 113 8.06 -10.89 2.44
CA GLY A 113 7.45 -9.73 1.77
C GLY A 113 6.97 -8.64 2.73
N ARG A 114 6.38 -8.99 3.88
CA ARG A 114 5.92 -8.02 4.87
C ARG A 114 7.08 -7.21 5.46
N GLN A 115 8.14 -7.90 5.90
CA GLN A 115 9.30 -7.25 6.51
C GLN A 115 10.10 -6.42 5.49
N ALA A 116 10.23 -6.91 4.25
CA ALA A 116 10.92 -6.21 3.18
C ALA A 116 10.22 -4.88 2.86
N ARG A 117 8.89 -4.88 2.65
CA ARG A 117 8.11 -3.66 2.38
C ARG A 117 8.20 -2.65 3.52
N HIS A 118 8.06 -3.12 4.76
CA HIS A 118 8.21 -2.28 5.95
C HIS A 118 9.59 -1.61 6.01
N THR A 119 10.65 -2.39 5.80
CA THR A 119 12.02 -1.89 5.81
C THR A 119 12.24 -0.86 4.71
N ALA A 120 11.76 -1.13 3.48
CA ALA A 120 11.89 -0.23 2.35
C ALA A 120 11.23 1.14 2.58
N VAL A 121 10.01 1.16 3.14
CA VAL A 121 9.31 2.41 3.47
C VAL A 121 10.06 3.17 4.57
N ASN A 122 10.47 2.50 5.65
CA ASN A 122 11.18 3.16 6.74
C ASN A 122 12.53 3.73 6.26
N GLU A 123 13.27 3.01 5.41
CA GLU A 123 14.52 3.50 4.83
C GLU A 123 14.32 4.65 3.85
N TYR A 124 13.21 4.67 3.11
CA TYR A 124 12.84 5.81 2.29
C TYR A 124 12.60 7.06 3.16
N LEU A 125 11.83 6.94 4.24
CA LEU A 125 11.57 8.05 5.17
C LEU A 125 12.86 8.57 5.81
N VAL A 126 13.73 7.67 6.28
CA VAL A 126 15.04 8.04 6.84
C VAL A 126 15.87 8.82 5.83
N ARG A 127 15.90 8.39 4.55
CA ARG A 127 16.60 9.13 3.49
C ARG A 127 16.00 10.51 3.24
N CYS A 128 14.67 10.64 3.31
CA CYS A 128 14.00 11.95 3.22
C CYS A 128 14.43 12.89 4.35
N PHE A 129 14.48 12.41 5.60
CA PHE A 129 14.97 13.21 6.73
C PHE A 129 16.44 13.61 6.56
N GLN A 130 17.31 12.66 6.18
CA GLN A 130 18.73 12.94 5.93
C GLN A 130 18.92 13.99 4.83
N LYS A 131 18.15 13.91 3.75
CA LYS A 131 18.20 14.89 2.65
C LYS A 131 17.67 16.26 3.08
N ALA A 132 16.76 16.31 4.05
CA ALA A 132 16.30 17.54 4.67
C ALA A 132 17.25 18.08 5.76
N GLY A 133 18.39 17.44 6.00
CA GLY A 133 19.35 17.84 7.05
C GLY A 133 18.85 17.54 8.47
N ILE A 134 17.87 16.66 8.63
CA ILE A 134 17.29 16.29 9.93
C ILE A 134 17.95 15.00 10.42
N PRO A 135 18.71 15.04 11.52
CA PRO A 135 19.34 13.84 12.07
C PRO A 135 18.30 12.92 12.72
N VAL A 136 18.38 11.63 12.40
CA VAL A 136 17.43 10.61 12.87
C VAL A 136 18.13 9.37 13.43
N ILE A 137 17.52 8.75 14.44
CA ILE A 137 17.92 7.47 15.02
C ILE A 137 16.94 6.41 14.56
N LYS A 138 17.44 5.36 13.88
CA LYS A 138 16.64 4.17 13.55
C LYS A 138 16.49 3.29 14.78
N LYS A 139 15.27 2.83 15.05
CA LYS A 139 14.94 1.93 16.15
C LYS A 139 15.56 2.41 17.47
N PRO A 140 15.20 3.57 18.01
CA PRO A 140 15.74 4.08 19.28
C PRO A 140 15.33 3.19 20.47
N MET A 141 16.24 2.92 21.40
CA MET A 141 15.96 2.16 22.63
C MET A 141 15.70 3.12 23.79
N GLY A 142 14.83 2.73 24.73
CA GLY A 142 14.59 3.49 25.96
C GLY A 142 13.79 4.79 25.80
N LEU A 143 13.04 4.96 24.70
CA LEU A 143 12.17 6.14 24.54
C LEU A 143 10.91 6.09 25.42
N ILE A 144 10.49 4.89 25.81
CA ILE A 144 9.39 4.66 26.73
C ILE A 144 10.00 3.98 27.96
N GLU A 145 9.79 4.56 29.13
CA GLU A 145 10.34 4.05 30.41
C GLU A 145 9.67 2.71 30.80
N GLU A 146 8.37 2.58 30.55
CA GLU A 146 7.57 1.38 30.80
C GLU A 146 7.33 0.59 29.50
N GLY A 147 8.30 -0.23 29.12
CA GLY A 147 8.09 -1.29 28.12
C GLY A 147 9.21 -1.44 27.09
N ALA A 148 9.29 -2.62 26.48
CA ALA A 148 10.23 -2.94 25.40
C ALA A 148 9.80 -2.37 24.02
N PHE A 149 8.92 -1.36 24.00
CA PHE A 149 8.38 -0.83 22.75
C PHE A 149 9.41 0.05 22.05
N ARG A 150 9.68 -0.30 20.80
CA ARG A 150 10.68 0.34 19.96
C ARG A 150 9.98 0.92 18.75
N PRO A 151 9.83 2.25 18.63
CA PRO A 151 9.38 2.84 17.37
C PRO A 151 10.45 2.64 16.29
N ASP A 152 10.08 2.76 15.03
CA ASP A 152 11.00 2.60 13.91
C ASP A 152 12.03 3.71 13.76
N GLY A 153 11.68 4.92 14.18
CA GLY A 153 12.61 6.03 14.16
C GLY A 153 12.24 7.20 15.04
N TYR A 154 13.21 8.10 15.19
CA TYR A 154 13.12 9.28 16.04
C TYR A 154 14.02 10.40 15.53
N THR A 155 13.54 11.65 15.55
CA THR A 155 14.34 12.83 15.21
C THR A 155 15.12 13.33 16.42
N ILE A 156 16.42 13.57 16.26
CA ILE A 156 17.25 14.11 17.34
C ILE A 156 16.93 15.60 17.55
N THR A 157 16.73 16.34 16.45
CA THR A 157 16.30 17.73 16.50
C THR A 157 14.78 17.82 16.64
N PRO A 158 14.27 18.90 17.27
CA PRO A 158 12.84 19.18 17.30
C PRO A 158 12.24 19.22 15.90
N TRP A 159 11.13 18.52 15.71
CA TRP A 159 10.34 18.49 14.48
C TRP A 159 9.31 19.62 14.47
N ALA A 160 8.51 19.74 15.53
CA ALA A 160 7.47 20.75 15.64
C ALA A 160 7.27 21.16 17.10
N GLN A 161 7.06 22.46 17.35
CA GLN A 161 6.76 23.00 18.69
C GLN A 161 7.82 22.62 19.76
N GLY A 162 9.10 22.54 19.38
CA GLY A 162 10.16 22.12 20.29
C GLY A 162 10.17 20.61 20.62
N ARG A 163 9.29 19.82 20.01
CA ARG A 163 9.17 18.37 20.24
C ARG A 163 9.81 17.55 19.14
N SER A 164 10.50 16.49 19.52
CA SER A 164 11.04 15.50 18.57
C SER A 164 9.94 14.59 18.04
N LEU A 165 10.07 14.15 16.80
CA LEU A 165 9.16 13.20 16.17
C LEU A 165 9.64 11.77 16.43
N ALA A 166 8.74 10.91 16.90
CA ALA A 166 8.87 9.46 16.85
C ALA A 166 7.84 8.91 15.86
N TRP A 167 8.22 7.89 15.09
CA TRP A 167 7.28 7.26 14.16
C TRP A 167 7.45 5.75 14.14
N ASP A 168 6.38 5.09 13.71
CA ASP A 168 6.36 3.65 13.50
C ASP A 168 5.62 3.35 12.21
N VAL A 169 6.25 2.61 11.31
CA VAL A 169 5.70 2.27 10.00
C VAL A 169 4.84 1.02 10.14
N THR A 170 3.70 0.99 9.46
CA THR A 170 2.91 -0.23 9.34
C THR A 170 2.26 -0.31 7.98
N LEU A 171 2.26 -1.53 7.42
CA LEU A 171 1.63 -1.82 6.14
C LEU A 171 0.52 -2.85 6.34
N PRO A 172 -0.66 -2.44 6.82
CA PRO A 172 -1.80 -3.35 6.87
C PRO A 172 -2.20 -3.72 5.43
N HIS A 173 -2.67 -4.95 5.25
CA HIS A 173 -3.17 -5.38 3.95
C HIS A 173 -4.69 -5.24 3.92
N THR A 174 -5.21 -4.52 2.92
CA THR A 174 -6.65 -4.28 2.71
C THR A 174 -7.48 -5.57 2.76
N MET A 175 -6.94 -6.67 2.21
CA MET A 175 -7.65 -7.94 2.09
C MET A 175 -7.41 -8.90 3.24
N ALA A 176 -6.68 -8.50 4.27
CA ALA A 176 -6.47 -9.37 5.43
C ALA A 176 -7.78 -9.56 6.19
N ASP A 177 -8.01 -10.78 6.70
CA ASP A 177 -9.24 -11.18 7.40
C ASP A 177 -9.66 -10.21 8.51
N ARG A 178 -8.69 -9.66 9.23
CA ARG A 178 -8.94 -8.70 10.32
C ARG A 178 -9.48 -7.34 9.86
N TYR A 179 -9.30 -6.98 8.59
CA TYR A 179 -9.69 -5.67 8.04
C TYR A 179 -10.81 -5.78 7.00
N ILE A 180 -11.03 -6.96 6.42
CA ILE A 180 -11.93 -7.15 5.27
C ILE A 180 -13.36 -6.64 5.50
N GLY A 181 -13.87 -6.76 6.73
CA GLY A 181 -15.20 -6.25 7.08
C GLY A 181 -15.33 -4.72 6.94
N TYR A 182 -14.25 -3.99 7.18
CA TYR A 182 -14.20 -2.53 7.07
C TYR A 182 -13.80 -2.08 5.67
N THR A 183 -12.77 -2.70 5.11
CA THR A 183 -12.20 -2.32 3.81
C THR A 183 -13.12 -2.64 2.65
N SER A 184 -14.09 -3.53 2.86
CA SER A 184 -15.15 -3.86 1.88
C SER A 184 -16.29 -2.85 1.86
N VAL A 185 -16.27 -1.86 2.76
CA VAL A 185 -17.20 -0.72 2.78
C VAL A 185 -16.51 0.60 2.43
N GLU A 186 -15.30 0.81 2.94
CA GLU A 186 -14.57 2.07 2.76
C GLU A 186 -13.06 1.81 2.57
N ALA A 187 -12.52 2.36 1.47
CA ALA A 187 -11.09 2.32 1.18
C ALA A 187 -10.28 3.10 2.23
N GLY A 188 -9.06 2.66 2.55
CA GLY A 188 -8.21 3.32 3.55
C GLY A 188 -8.46 2.87 4.99
N THR A 189 -9.52 2.10 5.26
CA THR A 189 -9.89 1.74 6.63
C THR A 189 -8.89 0.81 7.31
N ALA A 190 -8.10 0.00 6.57
CA ALA A 190 -7.07 -0.82 7.21
C ALA A 190 -5.93 0.06 7.74
N ALA A 191 -5.50 1.06 6.96
CA ALA A 191 -4.54 2.07 7.38
C ALA A 191 -5.04 2.89 8.57
N LEU A 192 -6.31 3.32 8.57
CA LEU A 192 -6.92 4.04 9.69
C LEU A 192 -6.93 3.20 10.97
N LYS A 193 -7.43 1.96 10.92
CA LYS A 193 -7.45 1.07 12.09
C LYS A 193 -6.05 0.71 12.58
N ALA A 194 -5.09 0.54 11.69
CA ALA A 194 -3.69 0.34 12.07
C ALA A 194 -3.10 1.58 12.76
N SER A 195 -3.48 2.79 12.30
CA SER A 195 -3.09 4.06 12.90
C SER A 195 -3.64 4.20 14.32
N ASP A 196 -4.93 3.94 14.53
CA ASP A 196 -5.57 3.98 15.85
C ASP A 196 -4.84 3.06 16.85
N PHE A 197 -4.60 1.81 16.45
CA PHE A 197 -3.86 0.84 17.27
C PHE A 197 -2.44 1.32 17.62
N LYS A 198 -1.73 1.96 16.68
CA LYS A 198 -0.39 2.49 16.93
C LYS A 198 -0.44 3.71 17.87
N ASN A 199 -1.43 4.58 17.72
CA ASN A 199 -1.63 5.71 18.62
C ASN A 199 -1.89 5.26 20.06
N GLU A 200 -2.74 4.24 20.25
CA GLU A 200 -2.96 3.62 21.56
C GLU A 200 -1.68 3.00 22.11
N LYS A 201 -0.96 2.22 21.29
CA LYS A 201 0.28 1.55 21.68
C LYS A 201 1.37 2.52 22.13
N TYR A 202 1.48 3.67 21.48
CA TYR A 202 2.54 4.66 21.71
C TYR A 202 2.02 5.95 22.37
N VAL A 203 0.87 5.89 23.05
CA VAL A 203 0.24 7.06 23.67
C VAL A 203 1.20 7.81 24.63
N SER A 204 2.06 7.08 25.35
CA SER A 204 3.04 7.64 26.28
C SER A 204 4.14 8.48 25.60
N LEU A 205 4.38 8.28 24.30
CA LEU A 205 5.32 9.10 23.52
C LEU A 205 4.76 10.48 23.18
N ASN A 206 3.44 10.69 23.25
CA ASN A 206 2.85 12.00 23.06
C ASN A 206 2.91 12.81 24.36
N ASN A 207 4.00 13.54 24.56
CA ASN A 207 4.24 14.34 25.76
C ASN A 207 4.88 15.70 25.43
N LEU A 208 5.36 16.43 26.45
CA LEU A 208 5.96 17.76 26.29
C LEU A 208 7.23 17.78 25.44
N SER A 209 7.93 16.64 25.30
CA SER A 209 9.20 16.54 24.57
C SER A 209 9.09 15.82 23.22
N LYS A 210 7.99 15.10 22.98
CA LYS A 210 7.87 14.15 21.88
C LYS A 210 6.47 14.18 21.24
N ILE A 211 6.44 13.93 19.94
CA ILE A 211 5.24 13.69 19.15
C ILE A 211 5.38 12.30 18.53
N PHE A 212 4.37 11.47 18.68
CA PHE A 212 4.26 10.22 17.96
C PHE A 212 3.37 10.37 16.73
N GLN A 213 3.86 9.92 15.58
CA GLN A 213 3.11 9.85 14.34
C GLN A 213 3.13 8.42 13.77
N PRO A 214 2.00 7.71 13.73
CA PRO A 214 1.92 6.46 12.99
C PRO A 214 1.99 6.74 11.49
N ILE A 215 2.75 5.91 10.76
CA ILE A 215 2.86 5.97 9.30
C ILE A 215 2.25 4.68 8.75
N CYS A 216 0.98 4.77 8.36
CA CYS A 216 0.20 3.63 7.90
C CYS A 216 -0.04 3.73 6.40
N ILE A 217 0.35 2.69 5.64
CA ILE A 217 0.19 2.63 4.19
C ILE A 217 -0.40 1.26 3.83
N GLU A 218 -1.55 1.23 3.15
CA GLU A 218 -2.18 -0.02 2.66
C GLU A 218 -1.97 -0.25 1.16
#